data_AF-A0A396MRM8-F1
#
_entry.id   AF-A0A396MRM8-F1
#
_cell.length_a   1.000
_cell.length_b   1.000
_cell.length_c   1.000
_cell.angle_alpha   90.00
_cell.angle_beta   90.00
_cell.angle_gamma   90.00
#
_symmetry.space_group_name_H-M   'P 1'
#
loop_
_entity.id
_entity.type
_entity.pdbx_description
1 polymer ?
#
loop_
_entity_poly.entity_id
_entity_poly.type
_entity_poly.pdbx_seq_one_letter_code
_entity_poly.pdbx_strand_id
1 'polypeptide(L)'
;MKKIGFILLGIICILFSSRWTLTAQAGAGTLLSLEDGEYAIEVTMTGGSGKASIQSPALLTVTDGTAYISITWSSSNYDYMVVDNRKYENESAKDANSHFTIPVLDLTKELTVRADTLAMGTPHEIEYTLQFNTTSIASKSTLPQEGAKRVLMMAAVIIIGGGILNHIVNERRKRDYTGKRRT
;
A
#
# COMPACT_ATOMS: atom_id res chain seq x y z
N MET A 1 20.59 50.19 21.57
CA MET A 1 20.85 49.52 20.28
C MET A 1 20.59 48.02 20.43
N LYS A 2 19.36 47.55 20.17
CA LYS A 2 18.94 46.15 20.44
C LYS A 2 17.71 45.77 19.61
N LYS A 3 17.70 46.12 18.32
CA LYS A 3 16.58 45.85 17.38
C LYS A 3 17.02 45.28 16.03
N ILE A 4 18.21 44.67 15.94
CA ILE A 4 18.76 44.16 14.66
C ILE A 4 18.94 42.62 14.67
N GLY A 5 18.76 41.96 15.82
CA GLY A 5 18.99 40.51 15.95
C GLY A 5 17.85 39.58 15.49
N PHE A 6 16.67 40.09 15.16
CA PHE A 6 15.50 39.25 14.83
C PHE A 6 15.20 39.12 13.33
N ILE A 7 15.87 39.89 12.46
CA ILE A 7 15.60 39.88 11.02
C ILE A 7 16.51 38.88 10.27
N LEU A 8 17.61 38.42 10.90
CA LEU A 8 18.57 37.52 10.26
C LEU A 8 18.29 36.02 10.45
N LEU A 9 17.34 35.64 11.32
CA LEU A 9 16.94 34.23 11.50
C LEU A 9 15.72 33.85 10.62
N GLY A 10 15.03 34.82 10.02
CA GLY A 10 13.85 34.59 9.17
C GLY A 10 14.15 34.38 7.69
N ILE A 11 15.36 34.68 7.22
CA ILE A 11 15.72 34.66 5.79
C ILE A 11 16.43 33.35 5.38
N ILE A 12 16.95 32.57 6.33
CA ILE A 12 17.56 31.26 6.05
C ILE A 12 16.53 30.12 5.87
N CYS A 13 15.29 30.29 6.33
CA CYS A 13 14.23 29.29 6.13
C CYS A 13 13.50 29.38 4.77
N ILE A 14 13.78 30.40 3.95
CA ILE A 14 13.06 30.64 2.67
C ILE A 14 13.89 30.15 1.46
N LEU A 15 15.14 29.74 1.65
CA LEU A 15 16.02 29.26 0.56
C LEU A 15 16.29 27.74 0.58
N PHE A 16 15.67 26.98 1.48
CA PHE A 16 15.73 25.51 1.50
C PHE A 16 14.40 24.80 1.18
N SER A 17 13.32 25.57 0.94
CA SER A 17 12.00 25.05 0.58
C SER A 17 11.69 25.17 -0.93
N SER A 18 12.62 25.67 -1.73
CA SER A 18 12.48 25.74 -3.18
C SER A 18 13.32 24.64 -3.84
N ARG A 19 12.61 23.68 -4.48
CA ARG A 19 13.05 22.41 -5.09
C ARG A 19 12.97 21.28 -4.05
N TRP A 20 11.98 20.40 -4.07
CA TRP A 20 11.40 19.69 -5.19
C TRP A 20 9.87 19.64 -5.09
N THR A 21 9.16 20.47 -5.83
CA THR A 21 7.81 20.11 -6.27
C THR A 21 7.98 19.31 -7.55
N LEU A 22 8.02 17.99 -7.42
CA LEU A 22 7.74 17.12 -8.56
C LEU A 22 6.29 17.43 -8.95
N THR A 23 6.10 18.23 -9.99
CA THR A 23 4.84 18.23 -10.72
C THR A 23 4.70 16.83 -11.30
N ALA A 24 4.04 15.94 -10.56
CA ALA A 24 3.44 14.76 -11.13
C ALA A 24 2.43 15.28 -12.15
N GLN A 25 2.81 15.21 -13.43
CA GLN A 25 1.88 15.30 -14.53
C GLN A 25 0.86 14.19 -14.30
N ALA A 26 -0.29 14.54 -13.72
CA ALA A 26 -1.47 13.72 -13.76
C ALA A 26 -1.84 13.58 -15.24
N GLY A 27 -1.30 12.55 -15.89
CA GLY A 27 -1.90 12.02 -17.08
C GLY A 27 -3.29 11.59 -16.65
N ALA A 28 -4.30 12.32 -17.08
CA ALA A 28 -5.70 11.91 -16.98
C ALA A 28 -5.90 10.69 -17.89
N GLY A 29 -5.31 9.56 -17.50
CA GLY A 29 -5.84 8.26 -17.84
C GLY A 29 -7.10 8.09 -17.01
N THR A 30 -8.15 7.59 -17.63
CA THR A 30 -9.41 7.29 -16.95
C THR A 30 -9.17 6.11 -16.03
N LEU A 31 -8.51 6.34 -14.90
CA LEU A 31 -8.58 5.43 -13.78
C LEU A 31 -10.06 5.26 -13.50
N LEU A 32 -10.52 4.01 -13.54
CA LEU A 32 -11.72 3.62 -12.82
C LEU A 32 -11.65 4.35 -11.48
N SER A 33 -12.71 5.06 -11.11
CA SER A 33 -12.80 5.90 -9.91
C SER A 33 -12.73 5.06 -8.63
N LEU A 34 -11.63 4.34 -8.44
CA LEU A 34 -11.28 3.62 -7.23
C LEU A 34 -10.86 4.67 -6.20
N GLU A 35 -11.32 4.47 -4.98
CA GLU A 35 -10.83 5.20 -3.82
C GLU A 35 -9.40 4.77 -3.50
N ASP A 36 -8.68 5.59 -2.74
CA ASP A 36 -7.35 5.23 -2.27
C ASP A 36 -7.43 3.98 -1.40
N GLY A 37 -6.58 2.99 -1.68
CA GLY A 37 -6.64 1.69 -1.02
C GLY A 37 -5.85 0.59 -1.72
N GLU A 38 -5.91 -0.60 -1.12
CA GLU A 38 -5.30 -1.82 -1.64
C GLU A 38 -6.36 -2.78 -2.20
N TYR A 39 -6.11 -3.25 -3.41
CA TYR A 39 -6.97 -4.12 -4.17
C TYR A 39 -6.17 -5.29 -4.74
N ALA A 40 -6.82 -6.42 -4.95
CA ALA A 40 -6.31 -7.50 -5.78
C ALA A 40 -6.94 -7.38 -7.17
N ILE A 41 -6.14 -7.55 -8.22
CA ILE A 41 -6.61 -7.54 -9.61
C ILE A 41 -5.94 -8.67 -10.39
N GLU A 42 -6.70 -9.39 -11.19
CA GLU A 42 -6.14 -10.37 -12.12
C GLU A 42 -5.39 -9.65 -13.25
N VAL A 43 -4.18 -10.11 -13.49
CA VAL A 43 -3.31 -9.61 -14.58
C VAL A 43 -2.95 -10.77 -15.48
N THR A 44 -3.11 -10.56 -16.78
CA THR A 44 -2.64 -11.47 -17.83
C THR A 44 -1.45 -10.84 -18.51
N MET A 45 -0.37 -11.62 -18.69
CA MET A 45 0.80 -11.20 -19.44
C MET A 45 0.91 -11.98 -20.74
N THR A 46 1.11 -11.27 -21.85
CA THR A 46 1.42 -11.85 -23.15
C THR A 46 2.72 -11.23 -23.71
N GLY A 47 3.26 -11.81 -24.78
CA GLY A 47 4.52 -11.35 -25.38
C GLY A 47 5.74 -12.19 -24.99
N GLY A 48 6.92 -11.68 -25.34
CA GLY A 48 8.19 -12.41 -25.26
C GLY A 48 8.16 -13.80 -25.91
N SER A 49 8.82 -14.78 -25.28
CA SER A 49 8.88 -16.17 -25.76
C SER A 49 7.80 -17.09 -25.15
N GLY A 50 6.86 -16.55 -24.36
CA GLY A 50 5.87 -17.32 -23.61
C GLY A 50 6.42 -18.19 -22.46
N LYS A 51 7.72 -18.09 -22.13
CA LYS A 51 8.35 -18.86 -21.03
C LYS A 51 8.24 -18.17 -19.68
N ALA A 52 8.04 -16.86 -19.68
CA ALA A 52 7.90 -16.05 -18.50
C ALA A 52 6.43 -15.89 -18.14
N SER A 53 6.15 -15.86 -16.84
CA SER A 53 4.82 -15.55 -16.31
C SER A 53 4.95 -14.60 -15.14
N ILE A 54 3.84 -13.94 -14.81
CA ILE A 54 3.70 -13.12 -13.62
C ILE A 54 2.71 -13.78 -12.67
N GLN A 55 2.89 -13.52 -11.38
CA GLN A 55 1.94 -13.94 -10.36
C GLN A 55 0.64 -13.13 -10.49
N SER A 56 -0.49 -13.83 -10.48
CA SER A 56 -1.83 -13.25 -10.56
C SER A 56 -2.75 -13.98 -9.56
N PRO A 57 -3.66 -13.29 -8.85
CA PRO A 57 -3.89 -11.84 -8.88
C PRO A 57 -2.73 -11.04 -8.27
N ALA A 58 -2.53 -9.82 -8.76
CA ALA A 58 -1.49 -8.89 -8.34
C ALA A 58 -2.05 -7.80 -7.41
N LEU A 59 -1.19 -7.20 -6.60
CA LEU A 59 -1.55 -6.12 -5.68
C LEU A 59 -1.61 -4.79 -6.42
N LEU A 60 -2.79 -4.18 -6.45
CA LEU A 60 -3.07 -2.85 -6.97
C LEU A 60 -3.23 -1.88 -5.79
N THR A 61 -2.40 -0.84 -5.75
CA THR A 61 -2.48 0.23 -4.75
C THR A 61 -2.89 1.52 -5.42
N VAL A 62 -3.95 2.16 -4.92
CA VAL A 62 -4.40 3.48 -5.39
C VAL A 62 -4.05 4.51 -4.32
N THR A 63 -3.35 5.57 -4.69
CA THR A 63 -2.97 6.65 -3.78
C THR A 63 -2.94 7.97 -4.55
N ASP A 64 -3.60 9.00 -4.01
CA ASP A 64 -3.69 10.33 -4.62
C ASP A 64 -4.15 10.28 -6.09
N GLY A 65 -5.08 9.38 -6.39
CA GLY A 65 -5.59 9.19 -7.75
C GLY A 65 -4.58 8.63 -8.75
N THR A 66 -3.49 7.99 -8.28
CA THR A 66 -2.55 7.22 -9.12
C THR A 66 -2.58 5.76 -8.71
N ALA A 67 -2.68 4.85 -9.69
CA ALA A 67 -2.62 3.43 -9.44
C ALA A 67 -1.20 2.88 -9.64
N TYR A 68 -0.79 1.98 -8.76
CA TYR A 68 0.47 1.25 -8.82
C TYR A 68 0.18 -0.24 -8.74
N ILE A 69 0.79 -1.02 -9.63
CA ILE A 69 0.69 -2.48 -9.62
C ILE A 69 2.02 -3.08 -9.17
N SER A 70 1.94 -4.01 -8.21
CA SER A 70 3.07 -4.79 -7.71
C SER A 70 3.09 -6.15 -8.42
N ILE A 71 4.11 -6.38 -9.25
CA ILE A 71 4.24 -7.56 -10.12
C ILE A 71 5.40 -8.42 -9.65
N THR A 72 5.14 -9.71 -9.46
CA THR A 72 6.16 -10.72 -9.20
C THR A 72 6.32 -11.62 -10.43
N TRP A 73 7.52 -11.69 -10.98
CA TRP A 73 7.85 -12.56 -12.10
C TRP A 73 8.08 -14.01 -11.66
N SER A 74 7.98 -14.96 -12.57
CA SER A 74 8.29 -16.37 -12.30
C SER A 74 9.80 -16.69 -12.18
N SER A 75 10.67 -15.68 -12.35
CA SER A 75 12.13 -15.82 -12.31
C SER A 75 12.78 -14.65 -11.58
N SER A 76 13.90 -14.93 -10.93
CA SER A 76 14.81 -13.94 -10.32
C SER A 76 15.71 -13.20 -11.31
N ASN A 77 15.64 -13.55 -12.60
CA ASN A 77 16.60 -13.07 -13.61
C ASN A 77 16.12 -11.83 -14.37
N TYR A 78 15.25 -11.02 -13.77
CA TYR A 78 14.84 -9.73 -14.34
C TYR A 78 15.41 -8.60 -13.49
N ASP A 79 16.19 -7.73 -14.11
CA ASP A 79 16.94 -6.69 -13.40
C ASP A 79 16.16 -5.38 -13.36
N TYR A 80 15.60 -4.96 -14.49
CA TYR A 80 14.78 -3.77 -14.59
C TYR A 80 13.61 -3.95 -15.56
N MET A 81 12.57 -3.13 -15.36
CA MET A 81 11.46 -2.93 -16.28
C MET A 81 11.45 -1.49 -16.79
N VAL A 82 11.11 -1.29 -18.06
CA VAL A 82 10.86 0.01 -18.66
C VAL A 82 9.38 0.13 -18.98
N VAL A 83 8.73 1.13 -18.38
CA VAL A 83 7.32 1.47 -18.55
C VAL A 83 7.23 2.95 -18.88
N ASP A 84 6.57 3.32 -19.98
CA ASP A 84 6.49 4.71 -20.46
C ASP A 84 7.84 5.45 -20.45
N ASN A 85 8.87 4.79 -21.00
CA ASN A 85 10.25 5.29 -21.06
C ASN A 85 10.92 5.56 -19.69
N ARG A 86 10.34 5.08 -18.59
CA ARG A 86 10.92 5.14 -17.24
C ARG A 86 11.37 3.77 -16.79
N LYS A 87 12.56 3.72 -16.18
CA LYS A 87 13.13 2.49 -15.63
C LYS A 87 12.70 2.27 -14.18
N TYR A 88 12.36 1.03 -13.86
CA TYR A 88 12.01 0.52 -12.53
C TYR A 88 12.95 -0.65 -12.23
N GLU A 89 13.71 -0.54 -11.15
CA GLU A 89 14.66 -1.58 -10.72
C GLU A 89 13.93 -2.68 -9.94
N ASN A 90 14.51 -3.88 -9.94
CA ASN A 90 14.00 -5.00 -9.16
C ASN A 90 14.11 -4.71 -7.64
N GLU A 91 13.00 -4.87 -6.94
CA GLU A 91 12.85 -4.60 -5.50
C GLU A 91 13.13 -5.84 -4.63
N SER A 92 13.34 -7.02 -5.25
CA SER A 92 13.57 -8.28 -4.56
C SER A 92 14.97 -8.44 -4.01
N ALA A 93 15.08 -9.22 -2.92
CA ALA A 93 16.35 -9.73 -2.44
C ALA A 93 17.01 -10.67 -3.48
N LYS A 94 18.33 -10.84 -3.37
CA LYS A 94 19.08 -11.76 -4.22
C LYS A 94 18.47 -13.17 -4.17
N ASP A 95 18.37 -13.81 -5.34
CA ASP A 95 17.83 -15.16 -5.55
C ASP A 95 16.31 -15.30 -5.31
N ALA A 96 15.60 -14.23 -4.94
CA ALA A 96 14.15 -14.20 -4.95
C ALA A 96 13.61 -13.83 -6.34
N ASN A 97 12.39 -14.28 -6.64
CA ASN A 97 11.69 -13.91 -7.86
C ASN A 97 11.61 -12.39 -8.01
N SER A 98 11.83 -11.89 -9.23
CA SER A 98 11.94 -10.46 -9.48
C SER A 98 10.61 -9.76 -9.19
N HIS A 99 10.67 -8.67 -8.44
CA HIS A 99 9.49 -7.92 -8.00
C HIS A 99 9.63 -6.46 -8.41
N PHE A 100 8.55 -5.87 -8.92
CA PHE A 100 8.52 -4.50 -9.41
C PHE A 100 7.22 -3.82 -9.01
N THR A 101 7.31 -2.55 -8.63
CA THR A 101 6.16 -1.66 -8.48
C THR A 101 6.14 -0.63 -9.61
N ILE A 102 5.14 -0.70 -10.48
CA ILE A 102 5.02 0.19 -11.66
C ILE A 102 3.70 0.97 -11.65
N PRO A 103 3.67 2.24 -12.10
CA PRO A 103 2.43 2.99 -12.22
C PRO A 103 1.59 2.47 -13.38
N VAL A 104 0.27 2.55 -13.22
CA VAL A 104 -0.72 2.21 -14.26
C VAL A 104 -1.60 3.42 -14.49
N LEU A 105 -1.53 3.98 -15.70
CA LEU A 105 -2.31 5.16 -16.08
C LEU A 105 -3.78 4.83 -16.36
N ASP A 106 -4.05 3.66 -16.96
CA ASP A 106 -5.37 3.26 -17.41
C ASP A 106 -5.53 1.74 -17.31
N LEU A 107 -6.33 1.28 -16.34
CA LEU A 107 -6.59 -0.15 -16.12
C LEU A 107 -7.44 -0.78 -17.22
N THR A 108 -8.05 0.02 -18.10
CA THR A 108 -8.88 -0.48 -19.21
C THR A 108 -8.06 -0.76 -20.47
N LYS A 109 -6.81 -0.29 -20.51
CA LYS A 109 -5.90 -0.44 -21.64
C LYS A 109 -4.81 -1.44 -21.32
N GLU A 110 -4.30 -2.04 -22.39
CA GLU A 110 -3.10 -2.84 -22.33
C GLU A 110 -1.89 -1.95 -21.97
N LEU A 111 -1.05 -2.44 -21.07
CA LEU A 111 0.18 -1.78 -20.65
C LEU A 111 1.39 -2.52 -21.22
N THR A 112 2.12 -1.87 -22.12
CA THR A 112 3.36 -2.40 -22.68
C THR A 112 4.52 -2.15 -21.73
N VAL A 113 5.27 -3.20 -21.42
CA VAL A 113 6.45 -3.18 -20.54
C VAL A 113 7.62 -3.85 -21.23
N ARG A 114 8.82 -3.30 -21.09
CA ARG A 114 10.06 -3.91 -21.59
C ARG A 114 10.92 -4.35 -20.41
N ALA A 115 11.11 -5.66 -20.25
CA ALA A 115 11.87 -6.21 -19.14
C ALA A 115 13.22 -6.72 -19.62
N ASP A 116 14.29 -6.35 -18.92
CA ASP A 116 15.63 -6.86 -19.19
C ASP A 116 15.88 -8.15 -18.41
N THR A 117 16.48 -9.14 -19.08
CA THR A 117 16.86 -10.40 -18.46
C THR A 117 18.29 -10.80 -18.77
N LEU A 118 18.99 -11.27 -17.72
CA LEU A 118 20.35 -11.81 -17.80
C LEU A 118 20.41 -13.34 -17.80
N ALA A 119 19.27 -14.03 -17.93
CA ALA A 119 19.18 -15.49 -17.75
C ALA A 119 20.08 -16.34 -18.67
N MET A 120 20.59 -15.77 -19.77
CA MET A 120 21.46 -16.45 -20.75
C MET A 120 22.85 -15.82 -20.88
N GLY A 121 23.26 -15.01 -19.89
CA GLY A 121 24.58 -14.34 -19.88
C GLY A 121 24.74 -13.17 -20.85
N THR A 122 23.71 -12.87 -21.64
CA THR A 122 23.60 -11.65 -22.47
C THR A 122 22.32 -10.90 -22.05
N PRO A 123 22.39 -9.58 -21.79
CA PRO A 123 21.20 -8.77 -21.53
C PRO A 123 20.26 -8.80 -22.73
N HIS A 124 18.99 -9.11 -22.47
CA HIS A 124 17.93 -9.08 -23.46
C HIS A 124 16.74 -8.29 -22.93
N GLU A 125 16.44 -7.19 -23.60
CA GLU A 125 15.24 -6.42 -23.33
C GLU A 125 14.08 -6.99 -24.17
N ILE A 126 13.09 -7.57 -23.48
CA ILE A 126 11.95 -8.25 -24.09
C ILE A 126 10.67 -7.47 -23.80
N GLU A 127 9.87 -7.24 -24.83
CA GLU A 127 8.58 -6.58 -24.71
C GLU A 127 7.47 -7.57 -24.32
N TYR A 128 6.66 -7.14 -23.35
CA TYR A 128 5.48 -7.84 -22.86
C TYR A 128 4.30 -6.87 -22.80
N THR A 129 3.10 -7.43 -22.88
CA THR A 129 1.85 -6.70 -22.75
C THR A 129 1.08 -7.22 -21.54
N LEU A 130 0.74 -6.31 -20.64
CA LEU A 130 -0.05 -6.59 -19.45
C LEU A 130 -1.49 -6.15 -19.67
N GLN A 131 -2.44 -7.05 -19.40
CA GLN A 131 -3.86 -6.79 -19.48
C GLN A 131 -4.47 -6.96 -18.09
N PHE A 132 -5.20 -5.95 -17.65
CA PHE A 132 -5.84 -5.91 -16.33
C PHE A 132 -7.32 -6.28 -16.45
N ASN A 133 -7.77 -7.29 -15.70
CA ASN A 133 -9.18 -7.61 -15.64
C ASN A 133 -9.86 -6.77 -14.56
N THR A 134 -10.44 -5.65 -14.95
CA THR A 134 -11.10 -4.71 -14.04
C THR A 134 -12.33 -5.29 -13.33
N THR A 135 -12.96 -6.34 -13.88
CA THR A 135 -14.09 -7.02 -13.23
C THR A 135 -13.66 -7.91 -12.05
N SER A 136 -12.37 -8.23 -11.96
CA SER A 136 -11.81 -9.07 -10.90
C SER A 136 -11.36 -8.29 -9.66
N ILE A 137 -11.53 -6.96 -9.66
CA ILE A 137 -11.04 -6.10 -8.59
C ILE A 137 -11.73 -6.47 -7.27
N ALA A 138 -10.94 -6.99 -6.34
CA ALA A 138 -11.38 -7.35 -5.00
C ALA A 138 -10.66 -6.46 -3.98
N SER A 139 -11.41 -5.62 -3.27
CA SER A 139 -10.85 -4.79 -2.20
C SER A 139 -10.46 -5.65 -1.00
N LYS A 140 -9.27 -5.40 -0.45
CA LYS A 140 -8.81 -6.00 0.82
C LYS A 140 -9.73 -5.65 2.00
N SER A 141 -10.54 -4.58 1.88
CA SER A 141 -11.54 -4.17 2.90
C SER A 141 -12.68 -5.17 3.09
N THR A 142 -12.81 -6.17 2.22
CA THR A 142 -13.82 -7.25 2.32
C THR A 142 -13.32 -8.51 3.03
N LEU A 143 -12.04 -8.57 3.42
CA LEU A 143 -11.56 -9.60 4.35
C LEU A 143 -12.29 -9.44 5.70
N PRO A 144 -12.51 -10.51 6.49
CA PRO A 144 -13.37 -10.52 7.69
C PRO A 144 -12.83 -9.70 8.89
N GLN A 145 -12.15 -8.60 8.65
CA GLN A 145 -11.82 -7.59 9.65
C GLN A 145 -13.06 -6.88 10.17
N GLU A 146 -14.15 -6.77 9.39
CA GLU A 146 -15.44 -6.30 9.89
C GLU A 146 -15.95 -7.21 11.03
N GLY A 147 -15.77 -8.53 10.90
CA GLY A 147 -16.05 -9.50 11.95
C GLY A 147 -15.13 -9.34 13.15
N ALA A 148 -13.81 -9.28 12.93
CA ALA A 148 -12.82 -9.10 13.99
C ALA A 148 -13.01 -7.77 14.76
N LYS A 149 -13.35 -6.68 14.06
CA LYS A 149 -13.63 -5.36 14.64
C LYS A 149 -14.90 -5.39 15.49
N ARG A 150 -15.96 -6.06 15.03
CA ARG A 150 -17.20 -6.26 15.82
C ARG A 150 -16.94 -7.08 17.07
N VAL A 151 -16.14 -8.15 16.97
CA VAL A 151 -15.75 -8.97 18.12
C VAL A 151 -14.92 -8.16 19.11
N LEU A 152 -13.95 -7.38 18.63
CA LEU A 152 -13.12 -6.53 19.49
C LEU A 152 -13.95 -5.46 20.20
N MET A 153 -14.90 -4.83 19.50
CA MET A 153 -15.82 -3.86 20.11
C MET A 153 -16.75 -4.52 21.14
N MET A 154 -17.29 -5.71 20.87
CA MET A 154 -18.09 -6.48 21.83
C MET A 154 -17.27 -6.85 23.07
N ALA A 155 -16.03 -7.30 22.89
CA ALA A 155 -15.12 -7.63 23.97
C ALA A 155 -14.81 -6.40 24.84
N ALA A 156 -14.54 -5.24 24.24
CA ALA A 156 -14.30 -4.01 24.97
C ALA A 156 -15.51 -3.60 25.84
N VAL A 157 -16.74 -3.72 25.33
CA VAL A 157 -17.96 -3.43 26.08
C VAL A 157 -18.14 -4.40 27.26
N ILE A 158 -17.90 -5.70 27.06
CA ILE A 158 -18.01 -6.71 28.12
C ILE A 158 -16.97 -6.47 29.22
N ILE A 159 -15.73 -6.14 28.85
CA ILE A 159 -14.64 -5.86 29.80
C ILE A 159 -14.94 -4.61 30.63
N ILE A 160 -15.36 -3.52 29.99
CA ILE A 160 -15.70 -2.27 30.68
C ILE A 160 -16.93 -2.45 31.57
N GLY A 161 -18.01 -3.04 31.04
CA GLY A 161 -19.25 -3.28 31.78
C GLY A 161 -19.05 -4.23 32.97
N GLY A 162 -18.32 -5.33 32.77
CA GLY A 162 -17.95 -6.26 33.83
C GLY A 162 -17.06 -5.61 34.89
N GLY A 163 -16.11 -4.76 34.47
CA GLY A 163 -15.25 -4.00 35.37
C GLY A 163 -16.02 -3.02 36.25
N ILE A 164 -16.95 -2.25 35.68
CA ILE A 164 -17.82 -1.32 36.42
C ILE A 164 -18.72 -2.09 37.39
N LEU A 165 -19.34 -3.17 36.93
CA LEU A 165 -20.22 -3.98 37.78
C LEU A 165 -19.45 -4.62 38.93
N ASN A 166 -18.26 -5.17 38.66
CA ASN A 166 -17.38 -5.72 39.67
C ASN A 166 -16.93 -4.65 40.68
N HIS A 167 -16.60 -3.45 40.21
CA HIS A 167 -16.26 -2.33 41.08
C HIS A 167 -17.42 -1.98 42.02
N ILE A 168 -18.64 -1.84 41.48
CA ILE A 168 -19.83 -1.54 42.28
C ILE A 168 -20.11 -2.65 43.31
N VAL A 169 -20.08 -3.92 42.90
CA VAL A 169 -20.31 -5.06 43.80
C VAL A 169 -19.25 -5.13 44.89
N ASN A 170 -17.98 -4.90 44.55
CA ASN A 170 -16.90 -4.87 45.51
C ASN A 170 -17.06 -3.73 46.52
N GLU A 171 -17.46 -2.54 46.06
CA GLU A 171 -17.78 -1.42 46.95
C GLU A 171 -19.00 -1.70 47.83
N ARG A 172 -20.02 -2.42 47.33
CA ARG A 172 -21.13 -2.88 48.19
C ARG A 172 -20.66 -3.87 49.25
N ARG A 173 -19.84 -4.87 48.89
CA ARG A 173 -19.30 -5.84 49.86
C ARG A 173 -18.52 -5.16 50.97
N LYS A 174 -17.65 -4.19 50.65
CA LYS A 174 -16.87 -3.46 51.66
C LYS A 174 -17.77 -2.77 52.70
N ARG A 175 -18.88 -2.18 52.27
CA ARG A 175 -19.86 -1.54 53.18
C ARG A 175 -20.50 -2.56 54.13
N ASP A 176 -20.84 -3.74 53.64
CA ASP A 176 -21.45 -4.82 54.44
C ASP A 176 -20.48 -5.36 55.50
N TYR A 177 -19.17 -5.45 55.20
CA TYR A 177 -18.14 -5.83 56.18
C TYR A 177 -17.95 -4.78 57.30
N THR A 178 -18.08 -3.49 56.98
CA THR A 178 -17.97 -2.41 57.97
C THR A 178 -19.25 -2.16 58.78
N GLY A 179 -20.42 -2.54 58.27
CA GLY A 179 -21.72 -2.36 58.93
C GLY A 179 -21.96 -3.25 60.14
N LYS A 180 -21.22 -4.36 60.26
CA LYS A 180 -21.39 -5.36 61.34
C LYS A 180 -20.63 -5.04 62.64
N ARG A 181 -19.97 -3.87 62.72
CA ARG A 181 -19.13 -3.45 63.87
C ARG A 181 -19.69 -2.24 64.62
N ARG A 182 -21.02 -2.17 64.74
CA ARG A 182 -21.73 -1.25 65.66
C ARG A 182 -22.92 -1.99 66.27
N THR A 183 -22.64 -2.72 67.34
CA THR A 183 -23.58 -3.05 68.43
C THR A 183 -22.87 -2.72 69.71
#